data_AF-A0A9C9GEL9-F1
#
_entry.id   AF-A0A9C9GEL9-F1
#
_cell.length_a   1.000
_cell.length_b   1.000
_cell.length_c   1.000
_cell.angle_alpha   90.00
_cell.angle_beta   90.00
_cell.angle_gamma   90.00
#
_symmetry.space_group_name_H-M   'P 1'
#
loop_
_entity.id
_entity.type
_entity.pdbx_description
1 polymer ?
#
loop_
_entity_poly.entity_id
_entity_poly.type
_entity_poly.pdbx_seq_one_letter_code
_entity_poly.pdbx_strand_id
1 'polypeptide(L)'
;MKMNNIRLRGARTHNLKDVDLDLPRDRLIVITGLSGSGKSSLAFDTIYAEGQRRYVESLSAYARQFLSMMEKPDIDHIEGLSPAISIEQKSTSHNPRSTVGTITEIHDYLRLLFARVGTPRCP
;
A
#
# COMPACT_ATOMS: atom_id res chain seq x y z
N MET A 1 17.39 9.87 17.22
CA MET A 1 16.51 9.09 18.12
C MET A 1 15.54 8.31 17.24
N LYS A 2 15.53 6.97 17.24
CA LYS A 2 14.54 6.21 16.46
C LYS A 2 13.15 6.59 16.97
N MET A 3 12.27 7.10 16.11
CA MET A 3 10.86 7.23 16.45
C MET A 3 10.28 5.83 16.57
N ASN A 4 10.02 5.41 17.81
CA ASN A 4 9.56 4.05 18.10
C ASN A 4 8.06 3.86 17.81
N ASN A 5 7.30 4.93 17.59
CA ASN A 5 5.86 4.90 17.39
C ASN A 5 5.45 5.63 16.10
N ILE A 6 4.36 5.18 15.47
CA ILE A 6 3.56 5.94 14.52
C ILE A 6 2.54 6.70 15.34
N ARG A 7 2.56 8.04 15.28
CA ARG A 7 1.65 8.89 16.03
C ARG A 7 0.65 9.50 15.09
N LEU A 8 -0.63 9.28 15.32
CA LEU A 8 -1.75 9.89 14.62
C LEU A 8 -2.43 10.89 15.55
N ARG A 9 -2.71 12.10 15.04
CA ARG A 9 -3.49 13.12 15.74
C ARG A 9 -4.62 13.64 14.88
N GLY A 10 -5.81 13.70 15.46
CA GLY A 10 -7.01 14.28 14.86
C GLY A 10 -7.47 13.58 13.58
N ALA A 11 -7.46 12.24 13.53
CA ALA A 11 -7.95 11.51 12.36
C ALA A 11 -9.48 11.60 12.25
N ARG A 12 -9.98 12.15 11.13
CA ARG A 12 -11.41 12.44 10.86
C ARG A 12 -11.90 11.91 9.51
N THR A 13 -11.10 11.09 8.83
CA THR A 13 -11.48 10.48 7.56
C THR A 13 -12.78 9.66 7.71
N HIS A 14 -13.78 9.93 6.86
CA HIS A 14 -15.12 9.35 6.92
C HIS A 14 -15.85 9.57 8.25
N ASN A 15 -16.07 8.51 9.03
CA ASN A 15 -16.81 8.56 10.30
C ASN A 15 -15.89 8.53 11.53
N LEU A 16 -14.57 8.69 11.34
CA LEU A 16 -13.64 8.83 12.45
C LEU A 16 -13.94 10.12 13.22
N LYS A 17 -13.92 10.03 14.55
CA LYS A 17 -14.29 11.13 15.45
C LYS A 17 -13.06 11.69 16.15
N ASP A 18 -12.23 12.39 15.38
CA ASP A 18 -11.03 13.07 15.89
C ASP A 18 -10.11 12.13 16.68
N VAL A 19 -9.71 11.04 16.03
CA VAL A 19 -9.05 9.92 16.70
C VAL A 19 -7.54 10.17 16.82
N ASP A 20 -7.05 10.10 18.06
CA ASP A 20 -5.63 10.13 18.41
C ASP A 20 -5.11 8.73 18.76
N LEU A 21 -4.00 8.31 18.14
CA LEU A 21 -3.41 6.99 18.38
C LEU A 21 -1.88 7.03 18.37
N ASP A 22 -1.28 6.23 19.25
CA ASP A 22 0.16 5.94 19.24
C ASP A 22 0.35 4.44 18.99
N LEU A 23 0.82 4.08 17.80
CA LEU A 23 1.03 2.70 17.39
C LEU A 23 2.52 2.35 17.47
N PRO A 24 2.91 1.22 18.09
CA PRO A 24 4.31 0.82 18.14
C PRO A 24 4.81 0.39 16.77
N ARG A 25 5.94 0.96 16.31
CA ARG A 25 6.59 0.53 15.05
C ARG A 25 7.16 -0.87 15.17
N ASP A 26 7.36 -1.50 14.02
CA ASP A 26 7.98 -2.82 13.90
C ASP A 26 7.21 -3.92 14.66
N ARG A 27 5.90 -3.75 14.79
CA ARG A 27 4.97 -4.71 15.41
C ARG A 27 3.86 -5.08 14.44
N LEU A 28 3.36 -6.31 14.59
CA LEU A 28 2.10 -6.71 13.98
C LEU A 28 0.97 -6.05 14.76
N ILE A 29 0.34 -5.05 14.16
CA ILE A 29 -0.81 -4.33 14.73
C ILE A 29 -2.07 -4.87 14.08
N VAL A 30 -3.06 -5.22 14.90
CA VAL A 30 -4.37 -5.69 14.45
C VAL A 30 -5.41 -4.66 14.85
N ILE A 31 -6.13 -4.11 13.86
CA ILE A 31 -7.25 -3.19 14.08
C ILE A 31 -8.55 -4.00 14.06
N THR A 32 -9.26 -4.02 15.18
CA THR A 32 -10.49 -4.82 15.37
C THR A 32 -11.68 -3.94 15.72
N GLY A 33 -12.90 -4.50 15.64
CA GLY A 33 -14.14 -3.77 15.92
C GLY A 33 -15.29 -4.16 14.97
N LEU A 34 -16.51 -3.77 15.36
CA LEU A 34 -17.75 -4.04 14.62
C LEU A 34 -17.72 -3.51 13.18
N SER A 35 -18.51 -4.09 12.28
CA SER A 35 -18.66 -3.55 10.92
C SER A 35 -19.09 -2.08 10.97
N GLY A 36 -18.51 -1.24 10.10
CA GLY A 36 -18.77 0.21 10.10
C GLY A 36 -18.10 1.03 11.20
N SER A 37 -17.30 0.43 12.10
CA SER A 37 -16.64 1.16 13.20
C SER A 37 -15.49 2.09 12.77
N GLY A 38 -15.21 2.23 11.47
CA GLY A 38 -14.12 3.07 10.96
C GLY A 38 -12.75 2.38 10.83
N LYS A 39 -12.67 1.04 10.93
CA LYS A 39 -11.40 0.29 10.80
C LYS A 39 -10.72 0.52 9.46
N SER A 40 -11.49 0.36 8.37
CA SER A 40 -10.97 0.56 7.01
C SER A 40 -10.62 2.02 6.78
N SER A 41 -11.43 2.95 7.29
CA SER A 41 -11.15 4.38 7.27
C SER A 41 -9.79 4.68 7.90
N LEU A 42 -9.53 4.15 9.09
CA LEU A 42 -8.27 4.36 9.78
C LEU A 42 -7.09 3.69 9.05
N ALA A 43 -7.23 2.42 8.66
CA ALA A 43 -6.14 1.62 8.11
C ALA A 43 -5.77 2.00 6.67
N PHE A 44 -6.78 2.05 5.79
CA PHE A 44 -6.59 2.24 4.35
C PHE A 44 -6.73 3.72 3.98
N ASP A 45 -7.83 4.34 4.37
CA ASP A 45 -8.15 5.69 3.90
C ASP A 45 -7.35 6.78 4.64
N THR A 46 -6.80 6.49 5.82
CA THR A 46 -5.92 7.42 6.57
C THR A 46 -4.45 6.98 6.57
N ILE A 47 -4.10 5.87 7.24
CA ILE A 47 -2.70 5.46 7.45
C ILE A 47 -2.01 5.13 6.13
N TYR A 48 -2.60 4.24 5.33
CA TYR A 48 -2.04 3.83 4.05
C TYR A 48 -2.02 5.00 3.06
N ALA A 49 -3.12 5.74 2.93
CA ALA A 49 -3.22 6.90 2.04
C ALA A 49 -2.11 7.94 2.33
N GLU A 50 -1.88 8.33 3.59
CA GLU A 50 -0.78 9.23 3.95
C GLU A 50 0.61 8.62 3.68
N GLY A 51 0.77 7.32 3.95
CA GLY A 51 2.05 6.63 3.74
C GLY A 51 2.44 6.57 2.27
N GLN A 52 1.47 6.29 1.40
CA GLN A 52 1.64 6.30 -0.04
C GLN A 52 1.85 7.73 -0.56
N ARG A 53 1.04 8.71 -0.12
CA ARG A 53 1.16 10.11 -0.53
C ARG A 53 2.55 10.67 -0.25
N ARG A 54 3.04 10.53 0.99
CA ARG A 54 4.38 11.00 1.39
C ARG A 54 5.50 10.30 0.63
N TYR A 55 5.36 9.02 0.33
CA TYR A 55 6.35 8.30 -0.45
C TYR A 55 6.42 8.83 -1.89
N VAL A 56 5.28 9.01 -2.55
CA VAL A 56 5.22 9.57 -3.91
C VAL A 56 5.71 11.03 -3.93
N GLU A 57 5.49 11.80 -2.86
CA GLU A 57 6.01 13.18 -2.75
C GLU A 57 7.54 13.23 -2.72
N SER A 58 8.19 12.16 -2.25
CA SER A 58 9.65 12.04 -2.29
C SER A 58 10.20 11.71 -3.69
N LEU A 59 9.35 11.33 -4.65
CA LEU A 59 9.73 11.04 -6.03
C LEU A 59 9.92 12.32 -6.87
N SER A 60 10.28 12.14 -8.15
CA SER A 60 10.61 13.24 -9.07
C SER A 60 9.50 14.29 -9.17
N ALA A 61 9.89 15.53 -9.52
CA ALA A 61 8.94 16.63 -9.72
C ALA A 61 7.83 16.29 -10.75
N TYR A 62 8.15 15.41 -11.72
CA TYR A 62 7.17 14.88 -12.68
C TYR A 62 6.16 13.94 -12.03
N ALA A 63 6.60 13.02 -11.16
CA ALA A 63 5.70 12.13 -10.41
C ALA A 63 4.73 12.92 -9.52
N ARG A 64 5.16 14.08 -9.00
CA ARG A 64 4.30 15.00 -8.23
C ARG A 64 3.16 15.63 -9.01
N GLN A 65 3.22 15.69 -10.34
CA GLN A 65 2.07 16.16 -11.13
C GLN A 65 0.86 15.22 -10.99
N PHE A 66 1.12 13.92 -10.83
CA PHE A 66 0.08 12.90 -10.63
C PHE A 66 -0.41 12.82 -9.18
N LEU A 67 0.32 13.39 -8.21
CA LEU A 67 -0.11 13.47 -6.81
C LEU A 67 -1.34 14.33 -6.60
N SER A 68 -1.58 15.31 -7.48
CA SER A 68 -2.79 16.15 -7.44
C SER A 68 -4.09 15.35 -7.58
N MET A 69 -4.02 14.07 -7.98
CA MET A 69 -5.16 13.16 -8.03
C MET A 69 -5.42 12.40 -6.73
N MET A 70 -4.48 12.36 -5.78
CA MET A 70 -4.70 11.65 -4.51
C MET A 70 -5.30 12.59 -3.47
N GLU A 71 -6.53 12.31 -3.07
CA GLU A 71 -7.21 13.05 -2.01
C GLU A 71 -6.42 12.92 -0.70
N LYS A 72 -6.06 14.07 -0.11
CA LYS A 72 -5.37 14.09 1.18
C LYS A 72 -6.39 13.72 2.27
N PRO A 73 -6.13 12.69 3.10
CA PRO A 73 -7.07 12.34 4.16
C PRO A 73 -7.18 13.43 5.21
N ASP A 74 -8.37 13.55 5.80
CA ASP A 74 -8.61 14.48 6.90
C ASP A 74 -7.97 13.95 8.20
N ILE A 75 -6.79 14.48 8.49
CA ILE A 75 -5.99 14.25 9.69
C ILE A 75 -5.14 15.49 9.99
N ASP A 76 -5.00 15.86 11.26
CA ASP A 76 -4.17 17.01 11.64
C ASP A 76 -2.69 16.72 11.47
N HIS A 77 -2.25 15.57 12.02
CA HIS A 77 -0.85 15.22 12.00
C HIS A 77 -0.61 13.71 12.04
N ILE A 78 0.40 13.27 11.32
CA ILE A 78 0.92 11.90 11.43
C ILE A 78 2.45 11.89 11.37
N GLU A 79 3.07 11.21 12.32
CA GLU A 79 4.52 11.09 12.47
C GLU A 79 4.96 9.64 12.56
N GLY A 80 6.23 9.39 12.23
CA GLY A 80 6.80 8.05 12.31
C GLY A 80 6.23 7.08 11.28
N LEU A 81 5.58 7.57 10.22
CA LEU A 81 5.03 6.72 9.16
C LEU A 81 6.12 6.28 8.16
N SER A 82 6.10 5.01 7.78
CA SER A 82 6.92 4.47 6.69
C SER A 82 6.17 4.57 5.36
N PRO A 83 6.86 4.46 4.19
CA PRO A 83 6.18 4.14 2.94
C PRO A 83 5.25 2.94 3.14
N ALA A 84 4.00 3.07 2.70
CA ALA A 84 2.95 2.08 2.96
C ALA A 84 2.57 1.34 1.68
N ILE A 85 2.20 0.07 1.83
CA ILE A 85 1.71 -0.81 0.77
C ILE A 85 0.42 -1.44 1.29
N SER A 86 -0.68 -1.34 0.53
CA SER A 86 -1.90 -2.07 0.85
C SER A 86 -1.90 -3.42 0.14
N ILE A 87 -2.33 -4.45 0.87
CA ILE A 87 -2.60 -5.77 0.32
C ILE A 87 -4.08 -6.03 0.56
N GLU A 88 -4.88 -5.73 -0.46
CA GLU A 88 -6.33 -5.87 -0.44
C GLU A 88 -6.76 -7.12 -1.19
N GLN A 89 -7.88 -7.70 -0.79
CA GLN A 89 -8.60 -8.68 -1.61
C GLN A 89 -9.36 -7.95 -2.74
N LYS A 90 -8.64 -7.24 -3.63
CA LYS A 90 -9.23 -6.74 -4.87
C LYS A 90 -9.42 -7.92 -5.83
N SER A 91 -10.54 -7.93 -6.54
CA SER A 91 -10.84 -8.98 -7.51
C SER A 91 -9.67 -9.12 -8.49
N THR A 92 -9.19 -10.35 -8.65
CA THR A 92 -8.16 -10.66 -9.64
C THR A 92 -8.67 -10.25 -11.01
N SER A 93 -7.91 -9.41 -11.72
CA SER A 93 -8.22 -9.01 -13.09
C SER A 93 -8.51 -10.26 -13.95
N HIS A 94 -9.71 -10.33 -14.52
CA HIS A 94 -10.14 -11.44 -15.40
C HIS A 94 -9.56 -11.27 -16.82
N ASN A 95 -8.24 -11.21 -16.94
CA ASN A 95 -7.57 -11.28 -18.22
C ASN A 95 -7.27 -12.77 -18.53
N PRO A 96 -7.81 -13.34 -19.64
CA PRO A 96 -7.60 -14.75 -19.97
C PRO A 96 -6.14 -15.13 -20.23
N ARG A 97 -5.23 -14.16 -20.44
CA ARG A 97 -3.79 -14.39 -20.57
C ARG A 97 -3.02 -14.23 -19.25
N SER A 98 -3.69 -13.85 -18.17
CA SER A 98 -3.10 -13.74 -16.84
C SER A 98 -3.15 -15.08 -16.13
N THR A 99 -2.00 -15.54 -15.65
CA THR A 99 -1.85 -16.77 -14.88
C THR A 99 -1.06 -16.48 -13.60
N VAL A 100 -0.99 -17.43 -12.68
CA VAL A 100 -0.13 -17.33 -11.49
C VAL A 100 1.33 -17.03 -11.89
N GLY A 101 1.81 -17.65 -12.96
CA GLY A 101 3.18 -17.45 -13.45
C GLY A 101 3.45 -16.03 -13.95
N THR A 102 2.46 -15.35 -14.54
CA THR A 102 2.63 -13.96 -14.99
C THR A 102 2.49 -12.96 -13.85
N ILE A 103 1.59 -13.21 -12.88
CA ILE A 103 1.39 -12.32 -11.72
C ILE A 103 2.59 -12.33 -10.78
N THR A 104 3.24 -13.48 -10.63
CA THR A 104 4.43 -13.66 -9.79
C THR A 104 5.74 -13.40 -10.53
N GLU A 105 5.68 -13.03 -11.81
CA GLU A 105 6.83 -12.86 -12.73
C GLU A 105 7.69 -14.12 -12.95
N ILE A 106 7.36 -15.27 -12.33
CA ILE A 106 8.06 -16.55 -12.51
C ILE A 106 8.12 -16.94 -13.99
N HIS A 107 7.06 -16.69 -14.75
CA HIS A 107 7.04 -16.96 -16.19
C HIS A 107 8.11 -16.18 -16.95
N ASP A 108 8.40 -14.94 -16.56
CA ASP A 108 9.42 -14.11 -17.20
C ASP A 108 10.83 -14.67 -16.93
N TYR A 109 11.09 -15.09 -15.69
CA TYR A 109 12.32 -15.80 -15.35
C TYR A 109 12.45 -17.13 -16.11
N LEU A 110 11.37 -17.90 -16.23
CA LEU A 110 11.37 -19.13 -17.01
C LEU A 110 11.65 -18.87 -18.49
N ARG A 111 11.09 -17.81 -19.08
CA ARG A 111 11.39 -17.44 -20.47
C ARG A 111 12.87 -17.11 -20.66
N LEU A 112 13.46 -16.34 -19.74
CA LEU A 112 14.90 -16.07 -19.77
C LEU A 112 15.74 -17.33 -19.60
N LEU A 113 15.32 -18.24 -18.72
CA LEU A 113 15.98 -19.52 -18.50
C LEU A 113 15.97 -20.36 -19.79
N PHE A 114 14.78 -20.64 -20.35
CA PHE A 114 14.66 -21.45 -21.58
C PHE A 114 15.31 -20.79 -22.79
N ALA A 115 15.29 -19.47 -22.91
CA ALA A 115 15.98 -18.76 -23.99
C ALA A 115 17.51 -18.90 -23.90
N ARG A 116 18.08 -19.00 -22.69
CA ARG A 116 19.53 -19.07 -22.47
C ARG A 116 20.08 -20.50 -22.48
N VAL A 117 19.34 -21.46 -21.92
CA VAL A 117 19.84 -22.83 -21.73
C VAL A 117 19.02 -23.89 -22.47
N GLY A 118 17.85 -23.53 -23.01
CA GLY A 118 17.00 -24.45 -23.74
C GLY A 118 17.64 -24.83 -25.07
N THR A 119 17.70 -26.13 -25.36
CA THR A 119 18.11 -26.63 -26.68
C THR A 119 16.88 -26.73 -27.58
N PRO A 120 16.79 -25.94 -28.67
CA PRO A 120 15.65 -26.02 -29.58
C PRO A 120 15.64 -27.36 -30.33
N ARG A 121 14.45 -27.86 -30.63
CA ARG A 121 14.21 -29.06 -31.44
C ARG A 121 13.20 -28.71 -32.54
N CYS A 122 13.33 -29.33 -33.70
CA CYS A 122 12.31 -29.24 -34.75
C CYS A 122 10.98 -29.76 -34.20
N PRO A 123 9.85 -29.07 -34.42
CA PRO A 123 8.52 -29.57 -34.06
C PRO A 123 8.24 -30.95 -34.67
#